data_AF-A0A512RKX8-F1
#
_entry.id   AF-A0A512RKX8-F1
#
_cell.length_a   1.000
_cell.length_b   1.000
_cell.length_c   1.000
_cell.angle_alpha   90.00
_cell.angle_beta   90.00
_cell.angle_gamma   90.00
#
_symmetry.space_group_name_H-M   'P 1'
#
loop_
_entity.id
_entity.type
_entity.pdbx_description
1 polymer ?
#
loop_
_entity_poly.entity_id
_entity_poly.type
_entity_poly.pdbx_seq_one_letter_code
_entity_poly.pdbx_strand_id
1 'polypeptide(L)' 'MINAFYGTHGCYGLPDFKMLANKMGLMEKRAERIIRQVCTYQEAAETMVRGSALNEVTKQAYIDAYLEKLRRIH' A
#
# COMPACT_ATOMS: atom_id res chain seq x y z
N MET A 1 -0.20 -13.05 -15.52
CA MET A 1 0.98 -12.47 -16.20
C MET A 1 1.69 -11.60 -15.19
N ILE A 2 2.85 -12.05 -14.72
CA ILE A 2 3.70 -11.34 -13.75
C ILE A 2 4.41 -10.22 -14.53
N ASN A 3 4.35 -8.96 -14.07
CA ASN A 3 5.02 -7.85 -14.75
C ASN A 3 6.47 -7.69 -14.27
N ALA A 4 7.24 -6.81 -14.92
CA ALA A 4 8.64 -6.56 -14.59
C ALA A 4 8.85 -6.07 -13.15
N PHE A 5 7.89 -5.29 -12.60
CA PHE A 5 7.98 -4.79 -11.23
C PHE A 5 7.96 -5.94 -10.22
N TYR A 6 7.00 -6.87 -10.35
CA TYR A 6 6.92 -8.05 -9.49
C TYR A 6 8.13 -8.97 -9.67
N GLY A 7 8.63 -9.12 -10.90
CA GLY A 7 9.84 -9.92 -11.18
C GLY A 7 11.08 -9.40 -10.45
N THR A 8 11.21 -8.08 -10.31
CA THR A 8 12.35 -7.45 -9.61
C THR A 8 12.15 -7.35 -8.09
N HIS A 9 10.93 -7.09 -7.63
CA HIS A 9 10.68 -6.74 -6.21
C HIS A 9 9.98 -7.85 -5.42
N GLY A 10 9.55 -8.94 -6.07
CA GLY A 10 8.83 -10.06 -5.44
C GLY A 10 7.47 -9.67 -4.85
N CYS A 11 6.94 -8.50 -5.20
CA CYS A 11 5.68 -7.97 -4.68
C CYS A 11 5.01 -7.04 -5.71
N TYR A 12 3.70 -6.80 -5.52
CA TYR A 12 2.93 -5.86 -6.33
C TYR A 12 3.10 -4.43 -5.79
N GLY A 13 3.19 -3.45 -6.69
CA GLY A 13 3.28 -2.03 -6.37
C GLY A 13 2.36 -1.18 -7.24
N LEU A 14 2.56 0.15 -7.21
CA LEU A 14 1.76 1.11 -7.97
C LEU A 14 1.56 0.73 -9.46
N PRO A 15 2.58 0.26 -10.22
CA PRO A 15 2.40 -0.14 -11.62
C PRO A 15 1.40 -1.28 -11.81
N ASP A 16 1.37 -2.24 -10.87
CA ASP A 16 0.45 -3.37 -10.89
C ASP A 16 -0.99 -2.92 -10.67
N PHE A 17 -1.20 -2.04 -9.69
CA PHE A 17 -2.53 -1.50 -9.40
C PHE A 17 -3.06 -0.62 -10.54
N LYS A 18 -2.19 0.14 -11.22
CA LYS A 18 -2.55 0.88 -12.43
C LYS A 18 -2.95 -0.06 -13.57
N MET A 19 -2.18 -1.13 -13.80
CA MET A 19 -2.51 -2.14 -14.80
C MET A 19 -3.85 -2.83 -14.50
N LEU A 20 -4.10 -3.18 -13.23
CA LEU A 20 -5.38 -3.76 -12.81
C LEU A 20 -6.53 -2.78 -13.04
N ALA A 21 -6.38 -1.52 -12.64
CA ALA A 21 -7.41 -0.51 -12.81
C ALA A 21 -7.78 -0.30 -14.28
N ASN A 22 -6.78 -0.29 -15.17
CA ASN A 22 -7.01 -0.24 -16.62
C ASN A 22 -7.83 -1.44 -17.11
N LYS A 23 -7.48 -2.66 -16.69
CA LYS A 23 -8.24 -3.89 -17.03
C LYS A 23 -9.68 -3.87 -16.50
N MET A 24 -9.92 -3.17 -15.39
CA MET A 24 -11.25 -2.97 -14.81
C MET A 24 -12.03 -1.82 -15.45
N GLY A 25 -11.47 -1.12 -16.45
CA GLY A 25 -12.13 0.00 -17.11
C GLY A 25 -12.19 1.28 -16.26
N LEU A 26 -11.35 1.40 -15.22
CA LEU A 26 -11.27 2.63 -14.43
C LEU A 26 -10.49 3.70 -15.18
N MET A 27 -11.01 4.94 -15.16
CA MET A 27 -10.25 6.09 -15.65
C MET A 27 -8.96 6.25 -14.84
N GLU A 28 -7.84 6.46 -15.52
CA GLU A 28 -6.51 6.54 -14.91
C GLU A 28 -6.45 7.55 -13.76
N LYS A 29 -6.95 8.77 -13.96
CA LYS A 29 -7.02 9.81 -12.91
C LYS A 29 -7.82 9.36 -11.68
N ARG A 30 -8.89 8.60 -11.87
CA ARG A 30 -9.70 8.05 -10.76
C ARG A 30 -8.93 6.96 -10.04
N ALA A 31 -8.27 6.07 -10.77
CA ALA A 31 -7.46 5.00 -10.22
C ALA A 31 -6.30 5.57 -9.38
N GLU A 32 -5.55 6.53 -9.93
CA GLU A 32 -4.47 7.21 -9.20
C GLU A 32 -4.95 7.86 -7.92
N ARG A 33 -6.11 8.55 -7.97
CA ARG A 33 -6.69 9.17 -6.77
C ARG A 33 -7.02 8.13 -5.70
N ILE A 34 -7.67 7.03 -6.08
CA ILE A 34 -8.02 5.95 -5.15
C ILE A 34 -6.76 5.33 -4.53
N ILE A 35 -5.76 5.04 -5.36
CA ILE A 35 -4.52 4.40 -4.91
C ILE A 35 -3.75 5.35 -3.97
N ARG A 36 -3.62 6.63 -4.33
CA ARG A 36 -2.94 7.63 -3.48
C ARG A 36 -3.67 7.92 -2.18
N GLN A 37 -5.00 7.79 -2.16
CA GLN A 37 -5.79 7.97 -0.94
C GLN A 37 -5.44 6.93 0.13
N VAL A 38 -4.92 5.76 -0.24
CA VAL A 38 -4.41 4.79 0.75
C VAL A 38 -3.24 5.36 1.55
N CYS A 39 -2.41 6.21 0.92
CA CYS A 39 -1.27 6.85 1.57
C CYS A 39 -1.66 7.99 2.52
N THR A 40 -2.89 8.52 2.44
CA THR A 40 -3.30 9.64 3.31
C THR A 40 -3.74 9.20 4.70
N TYR A 41 -3.91 7.90 4.94
CA TYR A 41 -4.33 7.36 6.23
C TYR A 41 -3.17 6.90 7.12
N GLN A 42 -1.93 7.23 6.76
CA GLN A 42 -0.75 6.72 7.46
C GLN A 42 -0.78 7.04 8.95
N GLU A 43 -0.96 8.30 9.31
CA GLU A 43 -0.97 8.77 10.70
C GLU A 43 -2.10 8.13 11.52
N ALA A 44 -3.30 8.01 10.92
CA ALA A 44 -4.44 7.36 11.56
C ALA A 44 -4.19 5.87 11.81
N ALA A 45 -3.58 5.17 10.86
CA ALA A 45 -3.22 3.76 11.00
C ALA A 45 -2.15 3.56 12.09
N GLU A 46 -1.11 4.39 12.11
CA GLU A 46 -0.07 4.35 13.15
C GLU A 46 -0.67 4.60 14.54
N THR A 47 -1.53 5.61 14.67
CA THR A 47 -2.21 5.95 15.93
C THR A 47 -3.06 4.78 16.43
N MET A 48 -3.83 4.15 15.54
CA MET A 48 -4.65 2.98 15.87
C MET A 48 -3.80 1.81 16.38
N VAL A 49 -2.67 1.51 15.72
CA VAL A 49 -1.76 0.43 16.15
C VAL A 49 -1.11 0.76 17.47
N ARG A 50 -0.63 2.01 17.67
CA ARG A 50 -0.01 2.43 18.92
C ARG A 50 -0.98 2.40 20.11
N GLY A 51 -2.25 2.72 19.90
CA GLY A 51 -3.31 2.65 20.89
C GLY A 51 -3.88 1.25 21.15
N SER A 52 -3.47 0.24 20.38
CA SER A 52 -3.97 -1.13 20.55
C SER A 52 -3.38 -1.84 21.78
N ALA A 53 -4.02 -2.92 22.22
CA ALA A 53 -3.57 -3.78 23.32
C ALA A 53 -2.42 -4.74 22.96
N LEU A 54 -1.77 -4.54 21.80
CA LEU A 54 -0.62 -5.33 21.37
C LEU A 54 0.62 -4.97 22.21
N ASN A 55 1.61 -5.87 22.28
CA ASN A 55 2.91 -5.53 22.85
C ASN A 55 3.71 -4.63 21.88
N GLU A 56 4.70 -3.91 22.40
CA GLU A 56 5.47 -2.92 21.62
C GLU A 56 6.23 -3.54 20.43
N VAL A 57 6.74 -4.77 20.58
CA VAL A 57 7.43 -5.47 19.47
C VAL A 57 6.46 -5.75 18.33
N THR A 58 5.26 -6.22 18.64
CA THR A 58 4.21 -6.50 17.65
C THR A 58 3.69 -5.21 17.02
N LYS A 59 3.50 -4.14 17.81
CA LYS A 59 3.10 -2.82 17.28
C LYS A 59 4.12 -2.32 16.26
N GLN A 60 5.40 -2.37 16.60
CA GLN A 60 6.47 -1.91 15.70
C GLN A 60 6.52 -2.74 14.42
N ALA A 61 6.43 -4.07 14.52
CA ALA A 61 6.39 -4.94 13.35
C ALA A 61 5.20 -4.64 12.42
N TYR A 62 4.03 -4.30 12.97
CA TYR A 62 2.87 -3.86 12.19
C TYR A 62 3.12 -2.54 11.47
N ILE A 63 3.68 -1.55 12.17
CA ILE A 63 4.00 -0.23 11.60
C ILE A 63 5.02 -0.39 10.48
N ASP A 64 6.11 -1.14 10.69
CA ASP A 64 7.14 -1.37 9.68
C ASP A 64 6.58 -2.05 8.43
N ALA A 65 5.77 -3.10 8.61
CA ALA A 65 5.12 -3.80 7.51
C ALA A 65 4.13 -2.90 6.75
N TYR A 66 3.47 -1.98 7.44
CA TYR A 66 2.56 -1.01 6.83
C TYR A 66 3.31 0.06 6.04
N LEU A 67 4.38 0.65 6.61
CA LEU A 67 5.23 1.64 5.94
C LEU A 67 5.88 1.08 4.67
N GLU A 68 6.35 -0.16 4.72
CA GLU A 68 6.94 -0.83 3.55
C GLU A 68 5.89 -1.04 2.44
N LYS A 69 4.61 -1.28 2.78
CA LYS A 69 3.52 -1.31 1.78
C LYS A 69 3.28 0.07 1.18
N LEU A 70 3.25 1.13 2.00
CA LEU A 70 3.08 2.50 1.51
C LEU A 70 4.21 2.91 0.56
N ARG A 71 5.45 2.54 0.87
CA ARG A 71 6.62 2.81 0.01
C ARG A 71 6.51 2.22 -1.39
N ARG A 72 5.80 1.10 -1.54
CA ARG A 72 5.58 0.42 -2.84
C ARG A 72 4.44 1.04 -3.65
N ILE A 73 3.60 1.84 -3.00
CA ILE A 73 2.42 2.48 -3.58
C ILE A 73 2.69 3.96 -3.91
N HIS A 74 3.62 4.59 -3.19
CA HIS A 74 4.04 5.99 -3.38
C HIS A 74 4.91 6.19 -4.62
#